data_AF-A0A7V3KWR3-F1
#
_entry.id   AF-A0A7V3KWR3-F1
#
_cell.length_a   1.000
_cell.length_b   1.000
_cell.length_c   1.000
_cell.angle_alpha   90.00
_cell.angle_beta   90.00
_cell.angle_gamma   90.00
#
_symmetry.space_group_name_H-M   'P 1'
#
loop_
_entity.id
_entity.type
_entity.pdbx_description
1 polymer ?
#
loop_
_entity_poly.entity_id
_entity_poly.type
_entity_poly.pdbx_seq_one_letter_code
_entity_poly.pdbx_strand_id
1 'polypeptide(L)'
;MVMKRKIREVKAKIVHHSRLGEKYFNLRLLSPEIARVAQPGQFVMLRVAEARDPYLRRPFSLARIWPPDQKEKNKKDPGLIEIWYQVRGRGTHLMSRLSVGEKVDLLGPLGRGFWLAENLKKAILVGGGIGLAPLIAWAEKLQQDKKERRLSAENPEVLVLVGGKSRAEILGWRELKRMRLEPQIITEDGSWGKTGLVTDLLERELMTGRNEGTVIYACGPWGMLAKVAQIADQFDIPCQVLLESRMACGLGACLGCAVKVRVEHAGKELLKKSAPNEERASEESLFDQEAGWAVNTPVPFRYARVCQEGPVFLAATVIWE
;
A
#
# COMPACT_ATOMS: atom_id res chain seq x y z
N MET A 1 -24.52 -2.55 3.90
CA MET A 1 -24.71 -1.19 3.33
C MET A 1 -23.42 -0.78 2.59
N VAL A 2 -23.37 -0.85 1.26
CA VAL A 2 -22.14 -0.52 0.50
C VAL A 2 -21.93 1.00 0.59
N MET A 3 -20.93 1.44 1.36
CA MET A 3 -20.52 2.85 1.36
C MET A 3 -20.18 3.25 -0.08
N LYS A 4 -21.01 4.09 -0.71
CA LYS A 4 -20.71 4.68 -2.02
C LYS A 4 -19.34 5.38 -1.90
N ARG A 5 -18.31 4.83 -2.57
CA ARG A 5 -16.96 5.43 -2.59
C ARG A 5 -17.08 6.85 -3.12
N LYS A 6 -16.84 7.84 -2.25
CA LYS A 6 -16.89 9.25 -2.58
C LYS A 6 -15.57 9.65 -3.24
N ILE A 7 -15.37 9.25 -4.49
CA ILE A 7 -14.26 9.75 -5.33
C ILE A 7 -14.48 11.26 -5.54
N ARG A 8 -13.40 12.03 -5.54
CA ARG A 8 -13.39 13.49 -5.69
C ARG A 8 -12.42 13.87 -6.80
N GLU A 9 -12.86 14.78 -7.65
CA GLU A 9 -11.98 15.52 -8.55
C GLU A 9 -11.84 16.93 -7.99
N VAL A 10 -10.62 17.32 -7.66
CA VAL A 10 -10.34 18.57 -6.93
C VAL A 10 -9.11 19.26 -7.50
N LYS A 11 -9.12 20.59 -7.46
CA LYS A 11 -7.96 21.41 -7.82
C LYS A 11 -7.22 21.81 -6.55
N ALA A 12 -6.19 21.04 -6.20
CA ALA A 12 -5.48 21.16 -4.93
C ALA A 12 -4.30 22.13 -5.02
N LYS A 13 -4.16 23.00 -4.01
CA LYS A 13 -3.04 23.94 -3.90
C LYS A 13 -1.83 23.23 -3.29
N ILE A 14 -0.65 23.44 -3.88
CA ILE A 14 0.62 22.98 -3.32
C ILE A 14 1.00 23.89 -2.17
N VAL A 15 1.11 23.31 -0.97
CA VAL A 15 1.50 24.04 0.25
C VAL A 15 2.92 23.71 0.70
N HIS A 16 3.48 22.60 0.22
CA HIS A 16 4.86 22.20 0.44
C HIS A 16 5.37 21.41 -0.75
N HIS A 17 6.59 21.70 -1.18
CA HIS A 17 7.30 20.92 -2.19
C HIS A 17 8.79 20.92 -1.84
N SER A 18 9.37 19.75 -1.57
CA SER A 18 10.81 19.68 -1.27
C SER A 18 11.45 18.40 -1.77
N ARG A 19 12.79 18.44 -1.91
CA ARG A 19 13.60 17.27 -2.21
C ARG A 19 13.79 16.42 -0.95
N LEU A 20 13.54 15.12 -1.09
CA LEU A 20 13.88 14.10 -0.09
C LEU A 20 15.23 13.43 -0.38
N GLY A 21 15.65 13.48 -1.64
CA GLY A 21 16.92 12.98 -2.14
C GLY A 21 17.16 13.52 -3.55
N GLU A 22 18.21 13.05 -4.21
CA GLU A 22 18.61 13.58 -5.53
C GLU A 22 17.46 13.53 -6.57
N LYS A 23 16.75 12.39 -6.61
CA LYS A 23 15.66 12.09 -7.55
C LYS A 23 14.29 11.96 -6.89
N TYR A 24 14.18 12.27 -5.59
CA TYR A 24 12.99 12.02 -4.77
C TYR A 24 12.45 13.32 -4.19
N PHE A 25 11.13 13.48 -4.22
CA PHE A 25 10.43 14.68 -3.78
C PHE A 25 9.21 14.32 -2.94
N ASN A 26 8.81 15.22 -2.04
CA ASN A 26 7.49 15.19 -1.41
C ASN A 26 6.68 16.42 -1.79
N LEU A 27 5.37 16.22 -1.93
CA LEU A 27 4.41 17.25 -2.23
C LEU A 27 3.27 17.19 -1.21
N ARG A 28 3.02 18.29 -0.49
CA ARG A 28 1.81 18.43 0.34
C ARG A 28 0.79 19.28 -0.39
N LEU A 29 -0.43 18.76 -0.40
CA LEU A 29 -1.53 19.27 -1.19
C LEU A 29 -2.68 19.60 -0.26
N LEU A 30 -3.17 20.83 -0.35
CA LEU A 30 -4.40 21.25 0.30
C LEU A 30 -5.59 20.60 -0.39
N SER A 31 -6.18 19.61 0.28
CA SER A 31 -7.19 18.74 -0.32
C SER A 31 -8.15 18.16 0.74
N PRO A 32 -8.93 19.00 1.44
CA PRO A 32 -9.81 18.56 2.53
C PRO A 32 -10.83 17.51 2.09
N GLU A 33 -11.34 17.54 0.85
CA GLU A 33 -12.33 16.54 0.43
C GLU A 33 -11.74 15.14 0.32
N ILE A 34 -10.48 15.03 -0.12
CA ILE A 34 -9.75 13.76 -0.20
C ILE A 34 -9.30 13.34 1.20
N ALA A 35 -8.63 14.24 1.94
CA ALA A 35 -8.05 13.94 3.25
C ALA A 35 -9.08 13.43 4.26
N ARG A 36 -10.34 13.90 4.18
CA ARG A 36 -11.44 13.47 5.06
C ARG A 36 -11.83 11.99 4.92
N VAL A 37 -11.69 11.43 3.72
CA VAL A 37 -12.19 10.08 3.40
C VAL A 37 -11.10 9.09 3.00
N ALA A 38 -9.88 9.59 2.79
CA ALA A 38 -8.74 8.76 2.44
C ALA A 38 -8.30 7.85 3.59
N GLN A 39 -7.81 6.67 3.23
CA GLN A 39 -7.24 5.68 4.13
C GLN A 39 -5.81 5.33 3.69
N PRO A 40 -4.91 4.93 4.61
CA PRO A 40 -3.58 4.47 4.26
C PRO A 40 -3.60 3.32 3.25
N GLY A 41 -2.68 3.35 2.29
CA GLY A 41 -2.63 2.40 1.17
C GLY A 41 -3.51 2.79 -0.02
N GLN A 42 -4.34 3.82 0.08
CA GLN A 42 -4.99 4.43 -1.09
C GLN A 42 -4.04 5.37 -1.83
N PHE A 43 -4.45 5.77 -3.04
CA PHE A 43 -3.67 6.64 -3.91
C PHE A 43 -4.54 7.73 -4.55
N VAL A 44 -3.90 8.70 -5.19
CA VAL A 44 -4.55 9.72 -6.03
C VAL A 44 -3.95 9.72 -7.43
N MET A 45 -4.74 10.11 -8.42
CA MET A 45 -4.29 10.33 -9.80
C MET A 45 -4.07 11.83 -10.04
N LEU A 46 -2.80 12.24 -10.16
CA LEU A 46 -2.40 13.64 -10.30
C LEU A 46 -2.20 14.03 -11.78
N ARG A 47 -2.82 15.13 -12.21
CA ARG A 47 -2.53 15.80 -13.49
C ARG A 47 -1.60 16.98 -13.23
N VAL A 48 -0.44 16.97 -13.87
CA VAL A 48 0.62 17.98 -13.64
C VAL A 48 0.34 19.32 -14.32
N ALA A 49 -0.34 19.31 -15.46
CA ALA A 49 -0.63 20.50 -16.24
C ALA A 49 -1.89 20.31 -17.09
N GLU A 50 -2.55 21.42 -17.41
CA GLU A 50 -3.59 21.52 -18.44
C GLU A 50 -2.95 21.55 -19.85
N ALA A 51 -2.11 20.54 -20.14
CA ALA A 51 -1.44 20.37 -21.43
C ALA A 51 -1.95 19.10 -22.14
N ARG A 52 -1.74 19.05 -23.46
CA ARG A 52 -2.01 17.84 -24.28
C ARG A 52 -0.97 16.74 -24.05
N ASP A 53 0.28 17.11 -23.80
CA ASP A 53 1.34 16.18 -23.40
C ASP A 53 2.02 16.72 -22.13
N PRO A 54 2.08 15.94 -21.04
CA PRO A 54 1.50 14.61 -20.90
C PRO A 54 0.03 14.60 -20.47
N TYR A 55 -0.80 13.90 -21.26
CA TYR A 55 -2.24 13.79 -21.05
C TYR A 55 -2.64 13.00 -19.79
N LEU A 56 -2.02 11.83 -19.58
CA LEU A 56 -2.44 10.91 -18.52
C LEU A 56 -2.06 11.40 -17.12
N ARG A 57 -2.97 11.20 -16.17
CA ARG A 57 -2.72 11.37 -14.74
C ARG A 57 -1.73 10.31 -14.23
N ARG A 58 -1.01 10.62 -13.15
CA ARG A 58 -0.03 9.70 -12.54
C ARG A 58 -0.55 9.21 -11.19
N PRO A 59 -0.53 7.89 -10.93
CA PRO A 59 -0.90 7.36 -9.63
C PRO A 59 0.20 7.64 -8.60
N PHE A 60 -0.18 8.18 -7.45
CA PHE A 60 0.72 8.34 -6.31
C PHE A 60 0.03 7.89 -5.03
N SER A 61 0.65 6.94 -4.34
CA SER A 61 0.20 6.49 -3.03
C SER A 61 0.27 7.64 -2.02
N LEU A 62 -0.68 7.66 -1.10
CA LEU A 62 -0.72 8.64 -0.03
C LEU A 62 0.33 8.29 1.03
N ALA A 63 1.35 9.13 1.15
CA ALA A 63 2.43 8.96 2.13
C ALA A 63 1.99 9.38 3.53
N ARG A 64 1.17 10.43 3.62
CA ARG A 64 0.55 10.93 4.86
C ARG A 64 -0.81 11.52 4.56
N ILE A 65 -1.69 11.47 5.56
CA ILE A 65 -3.07 11.98 5.46
C ILE A 65 -3.34 12.76 6.74
N TRP A 66 -3.71 14.04 6.60
CA TRP A 66 -4.16 14.89 7.70
C TRP A 66 -5.61 15.30 7.41
N PRO A 67 -6.59 14.54 7.93
CA PRO A 67 -7.99 14.94 7.84
C PRO A 67 -8.19 16.27 8.55
N PRO A 68 -9.07 17.16 8.04
CA PRO A 68 -9.37 18.41 8.73
C PRO A 68 -9.95 18.12 10.12
N ASP A 69 -9.31 18.65 11.16
CA ASP A 69 -9.83 18.56 12.53
C ASP A 69 -11.07 19.47 12.68
N GLN A 70 -12.19 18.86 13.07
CA GLN A 70 -13.45 19.57 13.33
C GLN A 70 -13.69 19.80 14.82
N LYS A 71 -12.80 19.32 15.72
CA LYS A 71 -13.01 19.37 17.17
C LYS A 71 -12.61 20.71 17.79
N GLU A 72 -11.62 21.41 17.23
CA GLU A 72 -11.21 22.74 17.70
C GLU A 72 -11.85 23.87 16.88
N LYS A 73 -12.87 24.53 17.45
CA LYS A 73 -13.59 25.67 16.81
C LYS A 73 -12.68 26.83 16.37
N ASN A 74 -11.47 26.94 16.94
CA ASN A 74 -10.55 28.06 16.70
C ASN A 74 -9.31 27.72 15.87
N LYS A 75 -9.14 26.46 15.43
CA LYS A 75 -7.97 26.05 14.64
C LYS A 75 -8.44 25.55 13.27
N LYS A 76 -8.21 26.37 12.25
CA LYS A 76 -8.43 25.97 10.86
C LYS A 76 -7.37 24.95 10.48
N ASP A 77 -7.61 23.66 10.72
CA ASP A 77 -6.87 22.60 10.06
C ASP A 77 -7.46 22.40 8.66
N PRO A 78 -6.74 22.81 7.61
CA PRO A 78 -7.33 22.92 6.29
C PRO A 78 -7.42 21.55 5.57
N GLY A 79 -6.90 20.46 6.18
CA GLY A 79 -6.93 19.12 5.62
C GLY A 79 -5.92 18.94 4.47
N LEU A 80 -4.91 18.10 4.70
CA LEU A 80 -3.79 17.92 3.78
C LEU A 80 -3.60 16.44 3.42
N ILE A 81 -3.03 16.20 2.24
CA ILE A 81 -2.43 14.92 1.90
C ILE A 81 -0.98 15.14 1.50
N GLU A 82 -0.12 14.15 1.74
CA GLU A 82 1.25 14.13 1.24
C GLU A 82 1.43 12.97 0.27
N ILE A 83 2.09 13.23 -0.86
CA ILE A 83 2.57 12.21 -1.78
C ILE A 83 4.08 12.32 -1.91
N TRP A 84 4.75 11.19 -2.04
CA TRP A 84 6.17 11.13 -2.37
C TRP A 84 6.31 10.54 -3.76
N TYR A 85 7.23 11.07 -4.55
CA TYR A 85 7.45 10.59 -5.90
C TYR A 85 8.92 10.62 -6.29
N GLN A 86 9.25 9.79 -7.28
CA GLN A 86 10.53 9.74 -7.92
C GLN A 86 10.46 10.36 -9.31
N VAL A 87 11.45 11.14 -9.70
CA VAL A 87 11.59 11.61 -11.09
C VAL A 87 12.04 10.43 -11.95
N ARG A 88 11.11 9.93 -12.79
CA ARG A 88 11.31 8.77 -13.69
C ARG A 88 10.93 9.03 -15.15
N GLY A 89 10.20 10.10 -15.42
CA GLY A 89 9.80 10.47 -16.78
C GLY A 89 9.23 11.87 -16.88
N ARG A 90 8.73 12.22 -18.06
CA ARG A 90 8.29 13.59 -18.41
C ARG A 90 7.32 14.21 -17.39
N GLY A 91 6.31 13.46 -16.96
CA GLY A 91 5.33 13.95 -15.98
C GLY A 91 5.93 14.29 -14.62
N THR A 92 6.70 13.37 -14.06
CA THR A 92 7.38 13.59 -12.77
C THR A 92 8.49 14.65 -12.86
N HIS A 93 9.10 14.81 -14.04
CA HIS A 93 10.06 15.88 -14.30
C HIS A 93 9.38 17.25 -14.26
N LEU A 94 8.23 17.39 -14.93
CA LEU A 94 7.40 18.60 -14.81
C LEU A 94 6.96 18.84 -13.37
N MET A 95 6.56 17.79 -12.64
CA MET A 95 6.19 17.92 -11.23
C MET A 95 7.35 18.46 -10.38
N SER A 96 8.59 18.04 -10.63
CA SER A 96 9.77 18.53 -9.89
C SER A 96 10.04 20.03 -10.03
N ARG A 97 9.39 20.69 -10.99
CA ARG A 97 9.49 22.14 -11.25
C ARG A 97 8.29 22.93 -10.72
N LEU A 98 7.28 22.25 -10.15
CA LEU A 98 6.14 22.93 -9.55
C LEU A 98 6.58 23.75 -8.34
N SER A 99 5.90 24.87 -8.11
CA SER A 99 6.16 25.81 -7.03
C SER A 99 5.05 25.78 -5.98
N VAL A 100 5.42 26.08 -4.73
CA VAL A 100 4.43 26.32 -3.68
C VAL A 100 3.51 27.46 -4.11
N GLY A 101 2.21 27.27 -3.94
CA GLY A 101 1.19 28.22 -4.40
C GLY A 101 0.45 27.78 -5.67
N GLU A 102 1.09 26.99 -6.53
CA GLU A 102 0.46 26.44 -7.73
C GLU A 102 -0.63 25.42 -7.40
N LYS A 103 -1.46 25.12 -8.40
CA LYS A 103 -2.55 24.15 -8.27
C LYS A 103 -2.37 22.99 -9.24
N VAL A 104 -2.74 21.80 -8.80
CA VAL A 104 -2.77 20.57 -9.61
C VAL A 104 -4.12 19.90 -9.50
N ASP A 105 -4.53 19.19 -10.56
CA ASP A 105 -5.78 18.42 -10.50
C ASP A 105 -5.52 17.05 -9.90
N LEU A 106 -6.33 16.68 -8.92
CA LEU A 106 -6.32 15.38 -8.28
C LEU A 106 -7.62 14.65 -8.55
N LEU A 107 -7.53 13.35 -8.73
CA LEU A 107 -8.65 12.43 -8.70
C LEU A 107 -8.40 11.40 -7.59
N GLY A 108 -9.26 11.39 -6.57
CA GLY A 108 -9.22 10.38 -5.51
C GLY A 108 -10.02 10.70 -4.24
N PRO A 109 -9.78 9.99 -3.13
CA PRO A 109 -8.86 8.86 -3.04
C PRO A 109 -9.37 7.67 -3.87
N LEU A 110 -8.45 6.85 -4.36
CA LEU A 110 -8.70 5.68 -5.20
C LEU A 110 -8.14 4.41 -4.55
N GLY A 111 -8.67 3.27 -4.98
CA GLY A 111 -8.27 1.96 -4.48
C GLY A 111 -8.78 1.61 -3.08
N ARG A 112 -8.33 0.47 -2.59
CA ARG A 112 -8.51 -0.13 -1.26
C ARG A 112 -7.20 0.01 -0.52
N GLY A 113 -7.29 0.52 0.70
CA GLY A 113 -6.16 0.67 1.59
C GLY A 113 -5.79 -0.62 2.31
N PHE A 114 -4.80 -0.52 3.19
CA PHE A 114 -4.50 -1.57 4.16
C PHE A 114 -5.65 -1.74 5.15
N TRP A 115 -5.77 -2.93 5.73
CA TRP A 115 -6.75 -3.21 6.78
C TRP A 115 -6.09 -3.88 7.98
N LEU A 116 -6.68 -3.70 9.17
CA LEU A 116 -6.21 -4.35 10.39
C LEU A 116 -6.70 -5.80 10.39
N ALA A 117 -5.81 -6.74 10.71
CA ALA A 117 -6.21 -8.10 11.07
C ALA A 117 -6.78 -8.12 12.50
N GLU A 118 -7.74 -9.01 12.75
CA GLU A 118 -8.46 -9.10 14.04
C GLU A 118 -7.53 -9.42 15.21
N ASN A 119 -6.56 -10.32 15.03
CA ASN A 119 -5.63 -10.79 16.07
C ASN A 119 -4.21 -10.20 15.91
N LEU A 120 -4.11 -8.95 15.44
CA LEU A 120 -2.84 -8.30 15.20
C LEU A 120 -2.10 -8.00 16.52
N LYS A 121 -1.08 -8.80 16.84
CA LYS A 121 -0.12 -8.59 17.94
C LYS A 121 1.17 -7.93 17.46
N LYS A 122 1.58 -8.18 16.22
CA LYS A 122 2.80 -7.62 15.62
C LYS A 122 2.60 -7.25 14.16
N ALA A 123 2.91 -6.01 13.80
CA ALA A 123 2.92 -5.52 12.43
C ALA A 123 4.37 -5.37 11.94
N ILE A 124 4.74 -6.10 10.90
CA ILE A 124 6.04 -5.94 10.24
C ILE A 124 5.81 -5.15 8.94
N LEU A 125 6.34 -3.93 8.90
CA LEU A 125 6.29 -3.05 7.73
C LEU A 125 7.57 -3.23 6.91
N VAL A 126 7.45 -3.67 5.65
CA VAL A 126 8.60 -3.97 4.77
C VAL A 126 8.59 -3.00 3.57
N GLY A 127 9.46 -2.00 3.62
CA GLY A 127 9.56 -0.95 2.59
C GLY A 127 10.80 -1.09 1.72
N GLY A 128 10.61 -1.07 0.40
CA GLY A 128 11.71 -1.01 -0.58
C GLY A 128 11.78 0.35 -1.29
N GLY A 129 12.85 1.12 -1.06
CA GLY A 129 13.05 2.43 -1.66
C GLY A 129 11.88 3.38 -1.42
N ILE A 130 11.31 3.95 -2.49
CA ILE A 130 10.13 4.82 -2.39
C ILE A 130 8.86 4.10 -1.93
N GLY A 131 8.83 2.76 -1.99
CA GLY A 131 7.72 1.95 -1.47
C GLY A 131 7.47 2.13 0.03
N LEU A 132 8.42 2.69 0.79
CA LEU A 132 8.17 3.05 2.18
C LEU A 132 7.09 4.14 2.33
N ALA A 133 6.90 5.01 1.34
CA ALA A 133 5.99 6.15 1.42
C ALA A 133 4.56 5.78 1.90
N PRO A 134 3.81 4.86 1.27
CA PRO A 134 2.50 4.45 1.77
C PRO A 134 2.52 3.76 3.14
N LEU A 135 3.64 3.14 3.52
CA LEU A 135 3.78 2.48 4.82
C LEU A 135 3.94 3.50 5.95
N ILE A 136 4.34 4.74 5.68
CA ILE A 136 4.37 5.82 6.67
C ILE A 136 2.96 6.15 7.13
N ALA A 137 2.00 6.36 6.21
CA ALA A 137 0.60 6.58 6.55
C ALA A 137 0.02 5.40 7.35
N TRP A 138 0.43 4.18 7.03
CA TRP A 138 -0.01 2.99 7.75
C TRP A 138 0.59 2.92 9.17
N ALA A 139 1.88 3.21 9.31
CA ALA A 139 2.54 3.33 10.61
C ALA A 139 1.89 4.41 11.49
N GLU A 140 1.52 5.56 10.92
CA GLU A 140 0.79 6.61 11.63
C GLU A 140 -0.56 6.10 12.15
N LYS A 141 -1.32 5.40 11.29
CA LYS A 141 -2.63 4.84 11.67
C LYS A 141 -2.48 3.81 12.79
N LEU A 142 -1.52 2.89 12.67
CA LEU A 142 -1.21 1.92 13.72
C LEU A 142 -0.87 2.63 15.03
N GLN A 143 -0.06 3.69 15.01
CA GLN A 143 0.32 4.45 16.23
C GLN A 143 -0.81 5.33 16.79
N GLN A 144 -1.74 5.82 15.96
CA GLN A 144 -2.91 6.59 16.42
C GLN A 144 -3.91 5.69 17.15
N ASP A 145 -4.23 4.54 16.57
CA ASP A 145 -5.14 3.57 17.19
C ASP A 145 -4.62 3.12 18.57
N LYS A 146 -3.29 3.09 18.76
CA LYS A 146 -2.67 2.84 20.07
C LYS A 146 -3.06 3.83 21.16
N LYS A 147 -3.25 5.10 20.79
CA LYS A 147 -3.56 6.18 21.74
C LYS A 147 -5.06 6.26 22.06
N GLU A 148 -5.90 5.87 21.10
CA GLU A 148 -7.36 5.94 21.22
C GLU A 148 -7.96 4.73 21.95
N ARG A 149 -7.30 3.57 21.90
CA ARG A 149 -7.68 2.35 22.63
C ARG A 149 -7.31 2.45 24.12
N ARG A 150 -8.08 3.24 24.87
CA ARG A 150 -8.04 3.24 26.35
C ARG A 150 -8.68 1.94 26.87
N LEU A 151 -7.84 1.07 27.42
CA LEU A 151 -8.15 -0.13 28.22
C LEU A 151 -8.71 -1.33 27.41
N SER A 152 -7.93 -2.43 27.40
CA SER A 152 -8.27 -3.85 27.11
C SER A 152 -7.89 -4.52 25.78
N ALA A 153 -7.18 -3.87 24.83
CA ALA A 153 -6.56 -4.60 23.71
C ALA A 153 -5.09 -4.23 23.58
N GLU A 154 -4.19 -5.22 23.63
CA GLU A 154 -2.75 -5.02 23.47
C GLU A 154 -2.47 -4.31 22.14
N ASN A 155 -1.66 -3.25 22.21
CA ASN A 155 -1.26 -2.49 21.04
C ASN A 155 -0.22 -3.28 20.25
N PRO A 156 -0.34 -3.39 18.91
CA PRO A 156 0.58 -4.23 18.18
C PRO A 156 2.01 -3.69 18.24
N GLU A 157 2.98 -4.57 18.45
CA GLU A 157 4.38 -4.26 18.19
C GLU A 157 4.52 -3.83 16.72
N VAL A 158 5.24 -2.75 16.43
CA VAL A 158 5.46 -2.30 15.05
C VAL A 158 6.95 -2.36 14.76
N LEU A 159 7.32 -3.29 13.90
CA LEU A 159 8.68 -3.43 13.38
C LEU A 159 8.72 -2.88 11.96
N VAL A 160 9.73 -2.05 11.65
CA VAL A 160 9.89 -1.47 10.32
C VAL A 160 11.22 -1.91 9.73
N LEU A 161 11.15 -2.56 8.57
CA LEU A 161 12.29 -3.03 7.80
C LEU A 161 12.38 -2.18 6.51
N VAL A 162 13.53 -1.57 6.28
CA VAL A 162 13.73 -0.65 5.14
C VAL A 162 14.93 -1.09 4.33
N GLY A 163 14.70 -1.36 3.04
CA GLY A 163 15.73 -1.72 2.08
C GLY A 163 15.88 -0.67 0.98
N GLY A 164 17.11 -0.52 0.48
CA GLY A 164 17.40 0.28 -0.70
C GLY A 164 18.73 -0.13 -1.33
N LYS A 165 18.95 0.27 -2.58
CA LYS A 165 20.21 -0.01 -3.28
C LYS A 165 21.41 0.63 -2.59
N SER A 166 21.21 1.84 -2.08
CA SER A 166 22.19 2.63 -1.34
C SER A 166 21.51 3.51 -0.30
N ARG A 167 22.31 4.16 0.54
CA ARG A 167 21.87 5.17 1.53
C ARG A 167 20.96 6.23 0.92
N ALA A 168 21.23 6.64 -0.32
CA ALA A 168 20.47 7.66 -1.03
C ALA A 168 19.04 7.20 -1.38
N GLU A 169 18.76 5.89 -1.36
CA GLU A 169 17.44 5.31 -1.59
C GLU A 169 16.69 4.97 -0.28
N ILE A 170 17.33 5.15 0.88
CA ILE A 170 16.68 5.00 2.18
C ILE A 170 15.94 6.29 2.54
N LEU A 171 14.66 6.35 2.18
CA LEU A 171 13.76 7.46 2.49
C LEU A 171 13.06 7.23 3.83
N GLY A 172 12.37 8.25 4.35
CA GLY A 172 11.36 8.09 5.43
C GLY A 172 11.83 7.70 6.83
N TRP A 173 13.11 7.41 7.03
CA TRP A 173 13.65 7.04 8.35
C TRP A 173 13.45 8.13 9.41
N ARG A 174 13.47 9.42 9.03
CA ARG A 174 13.23 10.54 9.96
C ARG A 174 11.78 10.59 10.40
N GLU A 175 10.86 10.35 9.48
CA GLU A 175 9.43 10.29 9.73
C GLU A 175 9.12 9.14 10.69
N LEU A 176 9.69 7.95 10.45
CA LEU A 176 9.59 6.80 11.36
C LEU A 176 10.12 7.12 12.77
N LYS A 177 11.31 7.73 12.87
CA LYS A 177 11.89 8.13 14.15
C LYS A 177 11.03 9.12 14.93
N ARG A 178 10.40 10.09 14.25
CA ARG A 178 9.43 11.02 14.88
C ARG A 178 8.21 10.30 15.45
N MET A 179 7.85 9.14 14.90
CA MET A 179 6.80 8.26 15.42
C MET A 179 7.26 7.31 16.53
N ARG A 180 8.53 7.40 16.96
CA ARG A 180 9.19 6.48 17.89
C ARG A 180 9.26 5.04 17.34
N LEU A 181 9.38 4.92 16.02
CA LEU A 181 9.66 3.66 15.34
C LEU A 181 11.09 3.71 14.83
N GLU A 182 11.94 2.83 15.34
CA GLU A 182 13.33 2.72 14.88
C GLU A 182 13.42 1.67 13.76
N PRO A 183 13.65 2.08 12.49
CA PRO A 183 13.72 1.13 11.40
C PRO A 183 15.01 0.32 11.42
N GLN A 184 14.91 -0.97 11.10
CA GLN A 184 16.06 -1.76 10.70
C GLN A 184 16.37 -1.48 9.24
N ILE A 185 17.57 -0.96 8.98
CA ILE A 185 18.00 -0.52 7.66
C ILE A 185 18.99 -1.53 7.07
N ILE A 186 18.81 -1.84 5.79
CA ILE A 186 19.73 -2.65 5.00
C ILE A 186 19.91 -2.05 3.61
N THR A 187 21.14 -2.09 3.10
CA THR A 187 21.49 -1.59 1.76
C THR A 187 22.23 -2.63 0.94
N GLU A 188 21.98 -2.67 -0.36
CA GLU A 188 22.66 -3.63 -1.25
C GLU A 188 24.16 -3.34 -1.36
N ASP A 189 24.55 -2.06 -1.39
CA ASP A 189 25.95 -1.61 -1.47
C ASP A 189 26.66 -1.47 -0.11
N GLY A 190 25.97 -1.73 1.00
CA GLY A 190 26.50 -1.60 2.36
C GLY A 190 26.73 -0.16 2.84
N SER A 191 26.27 0.86 2.09
CA SER A 191 26.48 2.26 2.43
C SER A 191 25.71 2.75 3.67
N TRP A 192 24.73 1.98 4.17
CA TRP A 192 24.07 2.23 5.45
C TRP A 192 23.37 0.99 6.03
N GLY A 193 23.53 0.77 7.33
CA GLY A 193 22.88 -0.34 8.03
C GLY A 193 23.60 -1.65 7.78
N LYS A 194 22.85 -2.75 7.65
CA LYS A 194 23.41 -4.04 7.20
C LYS A 194 23.60 -4.03 5.68
N THR A 195 24.41 -4.95 5.17
CA THR A 195 24.52 -5.22 3.72
C THR A 195 23.60 -6.38 3.33
N GLY A 196 22.84 -6.25 2.25
CA GLY A 196 21.96 -7.30 1.71
C GLY A 196 20.59 -6.80 1.27
N LEU A 197 19.59 -7.69 1.26
CA LEU A 197 18.22 -7.39 0.85
C LEU A 197 17.28 -7.30 2.06
N VAL A 198 16.23 -6.47 1.98
CA VAL A 198 15.24 -6.34 3.07
C VAL A 198 14.51 -7.64 3.40
N THR A 199 14.41 -8.54 2.43
CA THR A 199 13.88 -9.89 2.61
C THR A 199 14.74 -10.73 3.56
N ASP A 200 16.04 -10.47 3.65
CA ASP A 200 16.95 -11.16 4.58
C ASP A 200 16.68 -10.69 6.02
N LEU A 201 16.32 -9.42 6.21
CA LEU A 201 15.87 -8.93 7.52
C LEU A 201 14.54 -9.56 7.93
N LEU A 202 13.60 -9.67 6.98
CA LEU A 202 12.30 -10.29 7.22
C LEU A 202 12.48 -11.75 7.62
N GLU A 203 13.20 -12.54 6.83
CA GLU A 203 13.44 -13.96 7.12
C GLU A 203 14.11 -14.15 8.48
N ARG A 204 15.12 -13.34 8.81
CA ARG A 204 15.78 -13.36 10.13
C ARG A 204 14.83 -13.07 11.28
N GLU A 205 13.92 -12.11 11.12
CA GLU A 205 12.93 -11.81 12.15
C GLU A 205 11.98 -12.99 12.37
N LEU A 206 11.51 -13.60 11.28
CA LEU A 206 10.55 -14.71 11.36
C LEU A 206 11.19 -16.00 11.90
N MET A 207 12.48 -16.22 11.65
CA MET A 207 13.24 -17.33 12.23
C MET A 207 13.37 -17.25 13.76
N THR A 208 13.07 -16.11 14.39
CA THR A 208 13.06 -16.01 15.86
C THR A 208 11.92 -16.80 16.51
N GLY A 209 10.93 -17.27 15.73
CA GLY A 209 9.78 -18.03 16.20
C GLY A 209 8.70 -17.20 16.91
N ARG A 210 8.92 -15.89 17.11
CA ARG A 210 7.96 -14.98 17.75
C ARG A 210 6.97 -14.41 16.73
N ASN A 211 6.22 -15.30 16.09
CA ASN A 211 5.37 -14.98 14.94
C ASN A 211 3.87 -14.93 15.27
N GLU A 212 3.46 -15.29 16.49
CA GLU A 212 2.04 -15.30 16.87
C GLU A 212 1.39 -13.90 16.69
N GLY A 213 0.25 -13.86 15.99
CA GLY A 213 -0.45 -12.60 15.70
C GLY A 213 0.35 -11.63 14.81
N THR A 214 1.35 -12.12 14.07
CA THR A 214 2.14 -11.30 13.14
C THR A 214 1.41 -11.10 11.82
N VAL A 215 1.47 -9.88 11.28
CA VAL A 215 1.03 -9.57 9.91
C VAL A 215 2.08 -8.72 9.22
N ILE A 216 2.37 -9.08 7.97
CA ILE A 216 3.33 -8.37 7.13
C ILE A 216 2.59 -7.38 6.23
N TYR A 217 3.08 -6.15 6.15
CA TYR A 217 2.60 -5.12 5.23
C TYR A 217 3.77 -4.64 4.38
N ALA A 218 3.72 -4.83 3.08
CA ALA A 218 4.86 -4.59 2.20
C ALA A 218 4.53 -3.71 1.00
N CYS A 219 5.50 -2.87 0.61
CA CYS A 219 5.41 -2.06 -0.59
C CYS A 219 6.83 -1.78 -1.13
N GLY A 220 7.03 -2.01 -2.43
CA GLY A 220 8.32 -1.86 -3.09
C GLY A 220 8.35 -2.53 -4.46
N PRO A 221 9.55 -2.76 -5.03
CA PRO A 221 9.71 -3.39 -6.33
C PRO A 221 9.06 -4.79 -6.43
N TRP A 222 8.57 -5.17 -7.61
CA TRP A 222 7.88 -6.43 -7.84
C TRP A 222 8.65 -7.65 -7.31
N GLY A 223 9.94 -7.78 -7.64
CA GLY A 223 10.77 -8.89 -7.16
C GLY A 223 10.91 -8.95 -5.63
N MET A 224 10.95 -7.79 -4.97
CA MET A 224 10.95 -7.72 -3.51
C MET A 224 9.61 -8.23 -2.95
N LEU A 225 8.48 -7.77 -3.51
CA LEU A 225 7.16 -8.19 -3.05
C LEU A 225 6.89 -9.68 -3.30
N ALA A 226 7.34 -10.23 -4.43
CA ALA A 226 7.27 -11.65 -4.72
C ALA A 226 8.06 -12.48 -3.69
N LYS A 227 9.27 -12.03 -3.33
CA LYS A 227 10.07 -12.71 -2.31
C LYS A 227 9.48 -12.57 -0.90
N VAL A 228 8.92 -11.42 -0.55
CA VAL A 228 8.16 -11.23 0.70
C VAL A 228 6.94 -12.17 0.74
N ALA A 229 6.21 -12.30 -0.36
CA ALA A 229 5.07 -13.21 -0.46
C ALA A 229 5.49 -14.67 -0.27
N GLN A 230 6.60 -15.09 -0.88
CA GLN A 230 7.18 -16.42 -0.69
C GLN A 230 7.55 -16.66 0.78
N ILE A 231 8.24 -15.72 1.41
CA ILE A 231 8.62 -15.84 2.82
C ILE A 231 7.37 -15.89 3.72
N ALA A 232 6.37 -15.05 3.46
CA ALA A 232 5.14 -15.07 4.22
C ALA A 232 4.41 -16.41 4.13
N ASP A 233 4.37 -17.02 2.94
CA ASP A 233 3.77 -18.35 2.71
C ASP A 233 4.55 -19.45 3.45
N GLN A 234 5.88 -19.43 3.39
CA GLN A 234 6.75 -20.41 4.08
C GLN A 234 6.56 -20.42 5.60
N PHE A 235 6.27 -19.27 6.20
CA PHE A 235 6.07 -19.12 7.64
C PHE A 235 4.58 -19.10 8.05
N ASP A 236 3.65 -19.29 7.11
CA ASP A 236 2.19 -19.20 7.32
C ASP A 236 1.75 -17.87 7.97
N ILE A 237 2.27 -16.75 7.47
CA ILE A 237 2.01 -15.40 8.00
C ILE A 237 1.14 -14.60 7.02
N PRO A 238 0.00 -14.02 7.48
CA PRO A 238 -0.78 -13.12 6.66
C PRO A 238 0.04 -11.94 6.14
N CYS A 239 -0.02 -11.69 4.83
CA CYS A 239 0.75 -10.65 4.17
C CYS A 239 -0.14 -9.79 3.25
N GLN A 240 -0.14 -8.48 3.49
CA GLN A 240 -0.75 -7.47 2.63
C GLN A 240 0.33 -6.76 1.81
N VAL A 241 0.20 -6.77 0.50
CA VAL A 241 1.13 -6.12 -0.44
C VAL A 241 0.43 -4.97 -1.15
N LEU A 242 1.09 -3.82 -1.26
CA LEU A 242 0.64 -2.71 -2.09
C LEU A 242 1.35 -2.79 -3.44
N LEU A 243 0.57 -3.00 -4.51
CA LEU A 243 1.07 -3.11 -5.87
C LEU A 243 1.10 -1.75 -6.57
N GLU A 244 2.25 -1.43 -7.17
CA GLU A 244 2.36 -0.35 -8.15
C GLU A 244 2.08 -0.90 -9.56
N SER A 245 1.28 -0.19 -10.35
CA SER A 245 0.97 -0.58 -11.72
C SER A 245 0.81 0.64 -12.61
N ARG A 246 0.99 0.47 -13.92
CA ARG A 246 0.72 1.53 -14.90
C ARG A 246 -0.79 1.77 -14.94
N MET A 247 -1.20 3.02 -14.75
CA MET A 247 -2.62 3.39 -14.73
C MET A 247 -2.90 4.49 -15.76
N ALA A 248 -3.99 4.34 -16.51
CA ALA A 248 -4.53 5.41 -17.35
C ALA A 248 -5.76 6.06 -16.69
N CYS A 249 -6.86 5.32 -16.56
CA CYS A 249 -8.11 5.88 -15.99
C CYS A 249 -8.10 6.01 -14.47
N GLY A 250 -7.47 5.09 -13.74
CA GLY A 250 -7.55 5.00 -12.26
C GLY A 250 -8.93 4.62 -11.71
N LEU A 251 -9.90 4.30 -12.57
CA LEU A 251 -11.31 4.07 -12.22
C LEU A 251 -11.81 2.66 -12.54
N GLY A 252 -10.95 1.82 -13.11
CA GLY A 252 -11.27 0.42 -13.45
C GLY A 252 -11.93 0.21 -14.82
N ALA A 253 -12.01 1.25 -15.64
CA ALA A 253 -12.63 1.18 -16.97
C ALA A 253 -11.71 0.59 -18.06
N CYS A 254 -10.42 0.99 -18.07
CA CYS A 254 -9.53 0.71 -19.21
C CYS A 254 -8.73 -0.60 -19.12
N LEU A 255 -8.81 -1.33 -18.00
CA LEU A 255 -8.01 -2.54 -17.70
C LEU A 255 -6.47 -2.41 -17.76
N GLY A 256 -5.93 -1.21 -18.00
CA GLY A 256 -4.47 -1.00 -18.14
C GLY A 256 -3.63 -1.32 -16.90
N CYS A 257 -4.26 -1.41 -15.72
CA CYS A 257 -3.61 -1.76 -14.46
C CYS A 257 -3.97 -3.17 -13.97
N ALA A 258 -4.37 -4.07 -14.88
CA ALA A 258 -4.75 -5.42 -14.53
C ALA A 258 -3.54 -6.24 -14.04
N VAL A 259 -3.78 -7.06 -13.01
CA VAL A 259 -2.83 -8.06 -12.50
C VAL A 259 -3.52 -9.40 -12.39
N LYS A 260 -2.77 -10.50 -12.54
CA LYS A 260 -3.31 -11.84 -12.36
C LYS A 260 -3.48 -12.13 -10.88
N VAL A 261 -4.67 -12.59 -10.50
CA VAL A 261 -4.98 -13.10 -9.16
C VAL A 261 -5.63 -14.46 -9.27
N ARG A 262 -5.44 -15.31 -8.26
CA ARG A 262 -6.08 -16.63 -8.18
C ARG A 262 -7.60 -16.48 -8.14
N VAL A 263 -8.32 -17.40 -8.80
CA VAL A 263 -9.77 -17.49 -8.64
C VAL A 263 -10.06 -18.12 -7.29
N GLU A 264 -10.72 -17.38 -6.40
CA GLU A 264 -11.32 -17.97 -5.20
C GLU A 264 -12.35 -19.00 -5.66
N HIS A 265 -12.05 -20.28 -5.50
CA HIS A 265 -13.07 -21.31 -5.62
C HIS A 265 -13.99 -21.11 -4.41
N ALA A 266 -15.30 -20.96 -4.65
CA ALA A 266 -16.30 -20.97 -3.60
C ALA A 266 -16.14 -22.28 -2.80
N GLY A 267 -15.38 -22.24 -1.71
CA GLY A 267 -14.95 -23.47 -1.02
C GLY A 267 -13.73 -23.39 -0.11
N LYS A 268 -13.00 -22.27 -0.01
CA LYS A 268 -12.05 -22.04 1.10
C LYS A 268 -12.13 -20.60 1.60
N GLU A 269 -12.93 -20.42 2.65
CA GLU A 269 -12.89 -19.25 3.52
C GLU A 269 -11.47 -19.09 4.10
N LEU A 270 -10.68 -18.17 3.53
CA LEU A 270 -9.42 -17.71 4.14
C LEU A 270 -9.65 -16.62 5.21
N LEU A 271 -10.90 -16.28 5.50
CA LEU A 271 -11.30 -15.38 6.59
C LEU A 271 -12.70 -15.78 7.07
N LYS A 272 -12.81 -16.86 7.86
CA LYS A 272 -13.93 -17.15 8.78
C LYS A 272 -13.66 -18.47 9.53
N LYS A 273 -13.53 -18.40 10.86
CA LYS A 273 -13.89 -19.52 11.76
C LYS A 273 -14.63 -18.93 12.95
N SER A 274 -15.69 -19.63 13.35
CA SER A 274 -16.76 -19.33 14.35
C SER A 274 -17.91 -18.46 13.81
N ALA A 275 -19.18 -18.89 13.73
CA ALA A 275 -19.94 -20.07 14.20
C ALA A 275 -21.32 -20.11 13.44
N PRO A 276 -22.32 -20.90 13.89
CA PRO A 276 -22.55 -22.35 13.74
C PRO A 276 -23.50 -22.72 12.57
N ASN A 277 -23.65 -24.03 12.35
CA ASN A 277 -24.60 -24.74 11.47
C ASN A 277 -25.82 -23.96 10.95
N GLU A 278 -26.05 -24.02 9.63
CA GLU A 278 -27.30 -24.56 9.07
C GLU A 278 -27.21 -24.81 7.55
N GLU A 279 -27.56 -26.05 7.20
CA GLU A 279 -28.18 -26.58 5.98
C GLU A 279 -27.56 -26.38 4.58
N ARG A 280 -27.08 -27.52 4.06
CA ARG A 280 -26.79 -27.86 2.66
C ARG A 280 -28.04 -27.73 1.78
N ALA A 281 -27.89 -27.08 0.62
CA ALA A 281 -28.64 -27.41 -0.58
C ALA A 281 -27.67 -27.69 -1.73
N SER A 282 -27.85 -28.85 -2.33
CA SER A 282 -27.08 -29.44 -3.43
C SER A 282 -27.40 -28.79 -4.77
N GLU A 283 -26.38 -28.37 -5.51
CA GLU A 283 -26.43 -28.35 -6.98
C GLU A 283 -25.06 -28.79 -7.53
N GLU A 284 -25.00 -30.07 -7.90
CA GLU A 284 -24.02 -30.60 -8.83
C GLU A 284 -24.30 -30.03 -10.23
N SER A 285 -23.28 -29.49 -10.89
CA SER A 285 -23.20 -29.48 -12.35
C SER A 285 -21.73 -29.68 -12.74
N LEU A 286 -21.40 -30.89 -13.19
CA LEU A 286 -21.26 -31.21 -14.62
C LEU A 286 -20.12 -30.43 -15.28
N PHE A 287 -18.89 -30.81 -14.98
CA PHE A 287 -17.81 -30.79 -15.97
C PHE A 287 -16.99 -32.07 -15.82
N ASP A 288 -16.99 -32.81 -16.92
CA ASP A 288 -16.64 -34.21 -17.06
C ASP A 288 -15.21 -34.57 -16.71
N GLN A 289 -15.11 -35.80 -16.22
CA GLN A 289 -13.95 -36.67 -16.31
C GLN A 289 -13.61 -36.91 -17.79
N GLU A 290 -12.34 -36.75 -18.16
CA GLU A 290 -11.55 -37.62 -19.05
C GLU A 290 -10.38 -36.84 -19.68
N ALA A 291 -9.15 -37.20 -19.29
CA ALA A 291 -7.96 -37.35 -20.16
C ALA A 291 -6.68 -37.35 -19.32
N GLY A 292 -6.00 -38.50 -19.30
CA GLY A 292 -4.71 -38.73 -18.65
C GLY A 292 -3.53 -38.08 -19.39
N TRP A 293 -3.43 -36.76 -19.31
CA TRP A 293 -2.19 -36.02 -19.55
C TRP A 293 -1.95 -35.16 -18.32
N ALA A 294 -0.81 -35.33 -17.65
CA ALA A 294 -0.31 -34.37 -16.68
C ALA A 294 0.11 -33.09 -17.41
N VAL A 295 -0.88 -32.37 -17.95
CA VAL A 295 -0.73 -30.99 -18.38
C VAL A 295 -0.65 -30.21 -17.07
N ASN A 296 0.42 -29.45 -16.90
CA ASN A 296 0.60 -28.49 -15.83
C ASN A 296 -0.60 -27.51 -15.89
N THR A 297 -1.69 -27.85 -15.21
CA THR A 297 -2.98 -27.15 -15.36
C THR A 297 -2.75 -25.73 -14.87
N PRO A 298 -2.95 -24.70 -15.71
CA PRO A 298 -2.73 -23.33 -15.27
C PRO A 298 -3.59 -23.09 -14.04
N VAL A 299 -2.97 -22.63 -12.94
CA VAL A 299 -3.72 -22.20 -11.75
C VAL A 299 -4.84 -21.27 -12.23
N PRO A 300 -6.12 -21.59 -11.96
CA PRO A 300 -7.21 -20.75 -12.41
C PRO A 300 -7.00 -19.31 -11.93
N PHE A 301 -6.98 -18.37 -12.85
CA PHE A 301 -6.74 -16.96 -12.56
C PHE A 301 -7.79 -16.06 -13.20
N ARG A 302 -7.94 -14.87 -12.61
CA ARG A 302 -8.69 -13.76 -13.19
C ARG A 302 -7.83 -12.50 -13.17
N TYR A 303 -8.19 -11.53 -14.00
CA TYR A 303 -7.56 -10.22 -13.96
C TYR A 303 -8.26 -9.32 -12.94
N ALA A 304 -7.52 -8.89 -11.91
CA ALA A 304 -7.98 -7.90 -10.96
C ALA A 304 -7.46 -6.51 -11.33
N ARG A 305 -8.30 -5.49 -11.20
CA ARG A 305 -7.94 -4.10 -11.48
C ARG A 305 -7.31 -3.45 -10.26
N VAL A 306 -6.00 -3.21 -10.28
CA VAL A 306 -5.25 -2.59 -9.16
C VAL A 306 -5.90 -1.29 -8.68
N CYS A 307 -6.42 -0.43 -9.56
CA CYS A 307 -7.04 0.83 -9.15
C CYS A 307 -8.39 0.73 -8.42
N GLN A 308 -9.08 -0.42 -8.48
CA GLN A 308 -10.44 -0.60 -7.92
C GLN A 308 -10.49 -1.71 -6.87
N GLU A 309 -9.84 -2.83 -7.18
CA GLU A 309 -9.75 -4.02 -6.35
C GLU A 309 -8.53 -3.99 -5.43
N GLY A 310 -7.45 -3.33 -5.84
CA GLY A 310 -6.29 -3.01 -5.02
C GLY A 310 -6.23 -1.52 -4.67
N PRO A 311 -5.05 -0.90 -4.48
CA PRO A 311 -3.72 -1.46 -4.77
C PRO A 311 -3.21 -2.45 -3.73
N VAL A 312 -3.86 -2.51 -2.57
CA VAL A 312 -3.51 -3.49 -1.53
C VAL A 312 -4.23 -4.82 -1.80
N PHE A 313 -3.46 -5.91 -1.81
CA PHE A 313 -3.95 -7.29 -1.96
C PHE A 313 -3.36 -8.19 -0.87
N LEU A 314 -4.00 -9.33 -0.63
CA LEU A 314 -3.33 -10.43 0.07
C LEU A 314 -2.27 -11.04 -0.85
N ALA A 315 -1.04 -11.17 -0.35
CA ALA A 315 0.09 -11.63 -1.15
C ALA A 315 -0.14 -13.02 -1.78
N ALA A 316 -0.82 -13.92 -1.05
CA ALA A 316 -1.17 -15.28 -1.49
C ALA A 316 -2.15 -15.30 -2.69
N THR A 317 -2.93 -14.22 -2.88
CA THR A 317 -3.90 -14.12 -3.98
C THR A 317 -3.27 -13.65 -5.28
N VAL A 318 -2.13 -12.97 -5.23
CA VAL A 318 -1.42 -12.44 -6.40
C VAL A 318 -0.61 -13.54 -7.05
N ILE A 319 -0.62 -13.59 -8.38
CA ILE A 319 0.26 -14.48 -9.15
C ILE A 319 1.50 -13.67 -9.53
N TRP A 320 2.66 -14.14 -9.07
CA TRP A 320 3.94 -13.40 -9.14
C TRP A 320 4.82 -13.75 -10.35
N GLU A 321 4.43 -14.78 -11.10
CA GLU A 321 5.08 -15.30 -12.33
C GLU A 321 4.96 -14.36 -13.54
#